data_AF-A0AAE7BIW1-F1
#
_entry.id   AF-A0AAE7BIW1-F1
#
_cell.length_a   1.000
_cell.length_b   1.000
_cell.length_c   1.000
_cell.angle_alpha   90.00
_cell.angle_beta   90.00
_cell.angle_gamma   90.00
#
_symmetry.space_group_name_H-M   'P 1'
#
loop_
_entity.id
_entity.type
_entity.pdbx_description
1 polymer ?
#
loop_
_entity_poly.entity_id
_entity_poly.type
_entity_poly.pdbx_seq_one_letter_code
_entity_poly.pdbx_strand_id
1 'polypeptide(L)'
;MSTDGWKNFGNYGADRDPGNVHGKVALARALEDALERLIIDGGIKSPVGTRRGLKARMRYLTTTKGGPQALADAGIHATPTTIRAWTRGTQRPRPANLEAIDTAYWNLRAHNVLTNPGALKQHLNRGGRGTRIEIHPVNQAAVDEPRRRDNLRIQHRQVRYIWDDAVDALVASDLDTMEDLWDDVIAELDSDWGAYTYVSYIGIGA
;
A
#
# COMPACT_ATOMS: atom_id res chain seq x y z
N MET A 1 -6.27 31.16 -10.66
CA MET A 1 -5.45 31.04 -11.90
C MET A 1 -5.88 29.78 -12.61
N SER A 2 -5.89 29.82 -13.94
CA SER A 2 -6.55 28.91 -14.92
C SER A 2 -7.00 27.50 -14.43
N THR A 3 -8.31 27.34 -14.30
CA THR A 3 -9.05 26.06 -14.19
C THR A 3 -9.26 25.38 -15.56
N ASP A 4 -8.71 25.92 -16.65
CA ASP A 4 -8.99 25.48 -18.02
C ASP A 4 -8.02 24.42 -18.58
N GLY A 5 -7.01 23.96 -17.81
CA GLY A 5 -5.99 23.03 -18.32
C GLY A 5 -6.52 21.65 -18.78
N TRP A 6 -7.65 21.19 -18.24
CA TRP A 6 -7.95 19.75 -18.17
C TRP A 6 -9.27 19.30 -18.77
N LYS A 7 -10.08 20.22 -19.33
CA LYS A 7 -11.24 19.86 -20.19
C LYS A 7 -10.85 19.01 -21.41
N ASN A 8 -9.54 18.87 -21.67
CA ASN A 8 -8.98 18.20 -22.83
C ASN A 8 -8.26 16.88 -22.52
N PHE A 9 -8.29 16.36 -21.29
CA PHE A 9 -7.73 15.02 -21.05
C PHE A 9 -8.47 14.00 -21.92
N GLY A 10 -7.72 13.26 -22.73
CA GLY A 10 -8.24 12.34 -23.73
C GLY A 10 -8.50 12.91 -25.13
N ASN A 11 -8.65 14.24 -25.29
CA ASN A 11 -8.91 14.86 -26.61
C ASN A 11 -7.82 14.58 -27.65
N TYR A 12 -6.60 14.28 -27.21
CA TYR A 12 -5.44 13.98 -28.05
C TYR A 12 -4.85 12.59 -27.78
N GLY A 13 -5.60 11.70 -27.12
CA GLY A 13 -5.23 10.29 -26.95
C GLY A 13 -4.46 9.92 -25.68
N ALA A 14 -4.31 10.85 -24.73
CA ALA A 14 -3.65 10.53 -23.44
C ALA A 14 -4.43 9.49 -22.61
N ASP A 15 -5.75 9.39 -22.80
CA ASP A 15 -6.66 8.42 -22.17
C ASP A 15 -6.63 7.03 -22.82
N ARG A 16 -6.05 6.89 -24.02
CA ARG A 16 -5.93 5.61 -24.73
C ARG A 16 -4.96 4.65 -24.02
N ASP A 17 -4.04 5.18 -23.23
CA ASP A 17 -3.21 4.36 -22.34
C ASP A 17 -3.92 4.21 -20.98
N PRO A 18 -4.40 3.00 -20.61
CA PRO A 18 -5.10 2.78 -19.34
C PRO A 18 -4.18 2.96 -18.12
N GLY A 19 -2.86 3.04 -18.30
CA GLY A 19 -1.91 3.38 -17.27
C GLY A 19 -1.96 4.86 -16.87
N ASN A 20 -2.46 5.74 -17.74
CA ASN A 20 -2.66 7.14 -17.40
C ASN A 20 -3.93 7.29 -16.57
N VAL A 21 -3.76 7.61 -15.29
CA VAL A 21 -4.86 7.74 -14.33
C VAL A 21 -4.78 9.07 -13.61
N HIS A 22 -5.89 9.49 -12.99
CA HIS A 22 -5.88 10.64 -12.10
C HIS A 22 -4.89 10.40 -10.96
N GLY A 23 -4.15 11.43 -10.55
CA GLY A 23 -3.12 11.27 -9.52
C GLY A 23 -3.65 10.81 -8.18
N LYS A 24 -4.90 11.16 -7.81
CA LYS A 24 -5.60 10.56 -6.65
C LYS A 24 -5.63 9.03 -6.68
N VAL A 25 -5.87 8.44 -7.87
CA VAL A 25 -5.90 6.98 -8.05
C VAL A 25 -4.49 6.41 -7.99
N ALA A 26 -3.52 7.07 -8.61
CA ALA A 26 -2.12 6.64 -8.54
C ALA A 26 -1.56 6.74 -7.11
N LEU A 27 -1.95 7.76 -6.34
CA LEU A 27 -1.53 7.96 -4.95
C LEU A 27 -2.15 6.89 -4.05
N ALA A 28 -3.45 6.60 -4.21
CA ALA A 28 -4.10 5.50 -3.51
C ALA A 28 -3.38 4.17 -3.78
N ARG A 29 -3.11 3.83 -5.05
CA ARG A 29 -2.35 2.62 -5.43
C ARG A 29 -0.95 2.60 -4.82
N ALA A 30 -0.23 3.72 -4.83
CA ALA A 30 1.10 3.80 -4.25
C ALA A 30 1.09 3.59 -2.72
N LEU A 31 0.04 4.06 -2.03
CA LEU A 31 -0.16 3.80 -0.61
C LEU A 31 -0.57 2.35 -0.33
N GLU A 32 -1.39 1.74 -1.18
CA GLU A 32 -1.71 0.29 -1.13
C GLU A 32 -0.43 -0.55 -1.27
N ASP A 33 0.42 -0.23 -2.25
CA ASP A 33 1.73 -0.88 -2.44
C ASP A 33 2.63 -0.71 -1.20
N ALA A 34 2.67 0.50 -0.63
CA ALA A 34 3.46 0.76 0.57
C ALA A 34 2.94 -0.02 1.79
N LEU A 35 1.62 -0.15 1.91
CA LEU A 35 0.93 -0.93 2.94
C LEU A 35 1.20 -2.43 2.78
N GLU A 36 1.13 -2.95 1.55
CA GLU A 36 1.47 -4.34 1.24
C GLU A 36 2.92 -4.63 1.60
N ARG A 37 3.86 -3.76 1.20
CA ARG A 37 5.28 -3.87 1.58
C ARG A 37 5.44 -3.88 3.10
N LEU A 38 4.75 -3.00 3.83
CA LEU A 38 4.80 -2.98 5.30
C LEU A 38 4.31 -4.30 5.92
N ILE A 39 3.24 -4.88 5.37
CA ILE A 39 2.71 -6.18 5.81
C ILE A 39 3.76 -7.26 5.58
N ILE A 40 4.29 -7.38 4.37
CA ILE A 40 5.22 -8.44 3.96
C ILE A 40 6.59 -8.28 4.65
N ASP A 41 7.10 -7.06 4.76
CA ASP A 41 8.43 -6.75 5.29
C ASP A 41 8.54 -6.74 6.79
N GLY A 42 7.49 -6.29 7.48
CA GLY A 42 7.39 -6.47 8.93
C GLY A 42 6.97 -7.89 9.36
N GLY A 43 6.72 -8.79 8.41
CA GLY A 43 6.27 -10.16 8.66
C GLY A 43 7.36 -11.13 9.11
N ILE A 44 6.96 -12.33 9.53
CA ILE A 44 7.90 -13.38 9.94
C ILE A 44 8.60 -13.96 8.70
N LYS A 45 9.87 -13.57 8.51
CA LYS A 45 10.70 -14.02 7.38
C LYS A 45 11.13 -15.49 7.43
N SER A 46 11.19 -16.11 8.61
CA SER A 46 11.55 -17.53 8.71
C SER A 46 10.42 -18.41 8.14
N PRO A 47 10.70 -19.40 7.26
CA PRO A 47 9.66 -20.25 6.68
C PRO A 47 8.89 -21.05 7.73
N VAL A 48 7.58 -21.25 7.52
CA VAL A 48 6.69 -21.97 8.46
C VAL A 48 7.15 -23.41 8.73
N GLY A 49 7.79 -24.06 7.75
CA GLY A 49 8.32 -25.43 7.90
C GLY A 49 9.50 -25.54 8.89
N THR A 50 10.12 -24.42 9.27
CA THR A 50 11.22 -24.40 10.26
C THR A 50 10.66 -24.30 11.69
N ARG A 51 11.38 -24.86 12.67
CA ARG A 51 11.00 -24.73 14.09
C ARG A 51 10.84 -23.28 14.53
N ARG A 52 11.73 -22.39 14.06
CA ARG A 52 11.69 -20.95 14.34
C ARG A 52 10.45 -20.29 13.74
N GLY A 53 10.19 -20.51 12.46
CA GLY A 53 9.06 -19.91 11.74
C GLY A 53 7.70 -20.36 12.27
N LEU A 54 7.54 -21.66 12.55
CA LEU A 54 6.34 -22.19 13.20
C LEU A 54 6.10 -21.57 14.57
N LYS A 55 7.11 -21.58 15.46
CA LYS A 55 6.96 -21.05 16.82
C LYS A 55 6.61 -19.56 16.81
N ALA A 56 7.22 -18.78 15.92
CA ALA A 56 6.94 -17.36 15.81
C ALA A 56 5.48 -17.08 15.40
N ARG A 57 4.96 -17.82 14.40
CA ARG A 57 3.57 -17.70 13.94
C ARG A 57 2.58 -18.14 15.00
N MET A 58 2.82 -19.29 15.63
CA MET A 58 1.99 -19.78 16.73
C MET A 58 1.99 -18.81 17.90
N ARG A 59 3.15 -18.23 18.27
CA ARG A 59 3.20 -17.18 19.28
C ARG A 59 2.32 -16.00 18.88
N TYR A 60 2.47 -15.47 17.67
CA TYR A 60 1.62 -14.38 17.19
C TYR A 60 0.12 -14.72 17.25
N LEU A 61 -0.28 -15.88 16.73
CA LEU A 61 -1.67 -16.34 16.70
C LEU A 61 -2.25 -16.70 18.09
N THR A 62 -1.41 -16.94 19.09
CA THR A 62 -1.88 -17.26 20.45
C THR A 62 -1.86 -16.06 21.40
N THR A 63 -1.11 -15.00 21.06
CA THR A 63 -1.00 -13.79 21.89
C THR A 63 -1.71 -12.58 21.31
N THR A 64 -2.08 -12.60 20.03
CA THR A 64 -2.74 -11.48 19.35
C THR A 64 -4.25 -11.63 19.39
N LYS A 65 -4.98 -10.53 19.64
CA LYS A 65 -6.44 -10.50 19.54
C LYS A 65 -6.88 -10.97 18.15
N GLY A 66 -7.93 -11.79 18.08
CA GLY A 66 -8.40 -12.41 16.84
C GLY A 66 -7.64 -13.68 16.42
N GLY A 67 -6.54 -14.02 17.09
CA GLY A 67 -5.74 -15.22 16.82
C GLY A 67 -6.50 -16.55 16.79
N PRO A 68 -7.34 -16.87 17.80
CA PRO A 68 -8.17 -18.06 17.78
C PRO A 68 -9.15 -18.11 16.59
N GLN A 69 -9.74 -16.96 16.23
CA GLN A 69 -10.65 -16.88 15.08
C GLN A 69 -9.90 -17.09 13.77
N ALA A 70 -8.74 -16.45 13.59
CA ALA A 70 -7.92 -16.61 12.39
C ALA A 70 -7.47 -18.06 12.16
N LEU A 71 -7.16 -18.80 13.24
CA LEU A 71 -6.90 -20.24 13.16
C LEU A 71 -8.14 -21.02 12.70
N ALA A 72 -9.31 -20.71 13.26
CA ALA A 72 -10.56 -21.36 12.88
C ALA A 72 -10.95 -21.08 11.42
N ASP A 73 -10.81 -19.83 10.96
CA ASP A 73 -11.09 -19.40 9.59
C ASP A 73 -10.17 -20.08 8.58
N ALA A 74 -8.92 -20.38 8.97
CA ALA A 74 -7.98 -21.16 8.17
C ALA A 74 -8.21 -22.69 8.25
N GLY A 75 -9.27 -23.15 8.93
CA GLY A 75 -9.62 -24.56 9.03
C GLY A 75 -8.85 -25.35 10.09
N ILE A 76 -8.18 -24.68 11.04
CA ILE A 76 -7.51 -25.37 12.15
C ILE A 76 -8.52 -25.74 13.24
N HIS A 77 -8.86 -27.03 13.32
CA HIS A 77 -9.72 -27.61 14.37
C HIS A 77 -8.93 -28.41 15.43
N ALA A 78 -7.65 -28.08 15.62
CA ALA A 78 -6.80 -28.79 16.56
C ALA A 78 -7.20 -28.51 18.02
N THR A 79 -7.05 -29.52 18.89
CA THR A 79 -7.38 -29.36 20.31
C THR A 79 -6.48 -28.31 20.99
N PRO A 80 -6.92 -27.68 22.09
CA PRO A 80 -6.07 -26.73 22.84
C PRO A 80 -4.73 -27.31 23.29
N THR A 81 -4.67 -28.62 23.58
CA THR A 81 -3.43 -29.31 23.93
C THR A 81 -2.48 -29.40 22.75
N THR A 82 -3.00 -29.69 21.55
CA THR A 82 -2.24 -29.71 20.30
C THR A 82 -1.72 -28.30 19.94
N ILE A 83 -2.58 -27.27 20.05
CA ILE A 83 -2.18 -25.87 19.84
C ILE A 83 -1.04 -25.47 20.79
N ARG A 84 -1.13 -25.83 22.08
CA ARG A 84 -0.05 -25.60 23.06
C ARG A 84 1.24 -26.35 22.69
N ALA A 85 1.14 -27.58 22.20
CA ALA A 85 2.31 -28.35 21.77
C ALA A 85 3.01 -27.73 20.54
N TRP A 86 2.25 -27.26 19.55
CA TRP A 86 2.78 -26.53 18.40
C TRP A 86 3.41 -25.19 18.82
N THR A 87 2.77 -24.46 19.71
CA THR A 87 3.27 -23.18 20.24
C THR A 87 4.60 -23.34 20.98
N ARG A 88 4.74 -24.39 21.80
CA ARG A 88 6.01 -24.72 22.47
C ARG A 88 7.06 -25.28 21.50
N GLY A 89 6.63 -25.78 20.34
CA GLY A 89 7.46 -26.47 19.36
C GLY A 89 7.92 -27.84 19.85
N THR A 90 7.09 -28.52 20.63
CA THR A 90 7.30 -29.91 21.10
C THR A 90 6.63 -30.92 20.18
N GLN A 91 5.76 -30.46 19.28
CA GLN A 91 5.12 -31.28 18.25
C GLN A 91 5.13 -30.53 16.92
N ARG A 92 5.35 -31.25 15.82
CA ARG A 92 5.27 -30.71 14.46
C ARG A 92 3.86 -30.93 13.88
N PRO A 93 3.18 -29.90 13.32
CA PRO A 93 1.94 -30.08 12.58
C PRO A 93 2.17 -30.87 11.28
N ARG A 94 1.10 -31.47 10.75
CA ARG A 94 1.09 -32.06 9.40
C ARG A 94 1.23 -30.95 8.33
N PRO A 95 1.68 -31.25 7.09
CA PRO A 95 1.84 -30.26 6.03
C PRO A 95 0.62 -29.35 5.82
N ALA A 96 -0.59 -29.91 5.73
CA ALA A 96 -1.82 -29.12 5.59
C ALA A 96 -2.03 -28.11 6.74
N ASN A 97 -1.73 -28.51 7.98
CA ASN A 97 -1.83 -27.60 9.12
C ASN A 97 -0.72 -26.55 9.13
N LEU A 98 0.47 -26.84 8.58
CA LEU A 98 1.53 -25.85 8.45
C LEU A 98 1.12 -24.74 7.49
N GLU A 99 0.54 -25.09 6.35
CA GLU A 99 0.01 -24.15 5.37
C GLU A 99 -1.12 -23.30 5.98
N ALA A 100 -2.12 -23.94 6.60
CA ALA A 100 -3.21 -23.23 7.27
C ALA A 100 -2.73 -22.30 8.39
N ILE A 101 -1.68 -22.66 9.15
CA ILE A 101 -1.07 -21.77 10.15
C ILE A 101 -0.40 -20.55 9.49
N ASP A 102 0.26 -20.73 8.34
CA ASP A 102 0.88 -19.63 7.60
C ASP A 102 -0.19 -18.68 7.04
N THR A 103 -1.26 -19.22 6.46
CA THR A 103 -2.42 -18.46 5.99
C THR A 103 -3.09 -17.68 7.13
N ALA A 104 -3.39 -18.34 8.25
CA ALA A 104 -3.97 -17.70 9.44
C ALA A 104 -3.10 -16.53 9.92
N TYR A 105 -1.78 -16.72 9.95
CA TYR A 105 -0.84 -15.68 10.34
C TYR A 105 -0.88 -14.47 9.40
N TRP A 106 -0.76 -14.69 8.09
CA TRP A 106 -0.75 -13.60 7.12
C TRP A 106 -2.08 -12.85 7.06
N ASN A 107 -3.21 -13.57 7.12
CA ASN A 107 -4.54 -12.96 7.13
C ASN A 107 -4.75 -12.10 8.38
N LEU A 108 -4.42 -12.61 9.58
CA LEU A 108 -4.56 -11.85 10.81
C LEU A 108 -3.62 -10.64 10.82
N ARG A 109 -2.39 -10.80 10.32
CA ARG A 109 -1.44 -9.70 10.22
C ARG A 109 -1.97 -8.62 9.29
N ALA A 110 -2.41 -8.97 8.08
CA ALA A 110 -2.98 -8.03 7.13
C ALA A 110 -4.16 -7.28 7.76
N HIS A 111 -5.12 -8.00 8.34
CA HIS A 111 -6.26 -7.41 9.05
C HIS A 111 -5.84 -6.41 10.15
N ASN A 112 -4.86 -6.78 10.97
CA ASN A 112 -4.40 -5.91 12.06
C ASN A 112 -3.67 -4.66 11.56
N VAL A 113 -2.95 -4.74 10.44
CA VAL A 113 -2.31 -3.56 9.84
C VAL A 113 -3.36 -2.67 9.17
N LEU A 114 -4.34 -3.24 8.48
CA LEU A 114 -5.43 -2.49 7.84
C LEU A 114 -6.31 -1.75 8.86
N THR A 115 -6.65 -2.41 9.97
CA THR A 115 -7.49 -1.81 11.03
C THR A 115 -6.73 -0.86 11.96
N ASN A 116 -5.40 -0.85 11.88
CA ASN A 116 -4.55 0.06 12.63
C ASN A 116 -3.33 0.47 11.79
N PRO A 117 -3.52 1.41 10.84
CA PRO A 117 -2.48 1.80 9.89
C PRO A 117 -1.46 2.77 10.52
N GLY A 118 -1.44 2.94 11.84
CA GLY A 118 -0.53 3.87 12.53
C GLY A 118 0.95 3.60 12.26
N ALA A 119 1.33 2.34 12.01
CA ALA A 119 2.70 2.01 11.61
C ALA A 119 3.05 2.55 10.22
N LEU A 120 2.11 2.53 9.27
CA LEU A 120 2.29 3.13 7.95
C LEU A 120 2.41 4.66 8.08
N LYS A 121 1.51 5.29 8.85
CA LYS A 121 1.58 6.72 9.15
C LYS A 121 2.93 7.12 9.73
N GLN A 122 3.41 6.40 10.74
CA GLN A 122 4.73 6.66 11.34
C GLN A 122 5.86 6.51 10.32
N HIS A 123 5.80 5.47 9.48
CA HIS A 123 6.79 5.22 8.45
C HIS A 123 6.83 6.34 7.41
N LEU A 124 5.67 6.83 6.96
CA LEU A 124 5.57 7.89 5.97
C LEU A 124 5.97 9.26 6.53
N ASN A 125 5.58 9.57 7.76
CA ASN A 125 5.95 10.84 8.41
C ASN A 125 7.44 10.94 8.72
N ARG A 126 8.14 9.82 8.97
CA ARG A 126 9.58 9.77 9.30
C ARG A 126 10.00 10.81 10.37
N GLY A 127 9.19 10.97 11.40
CA GLY A 127 9.41 11.97 12.46
C GLY A 127 9.38 13.42 11.97
N GLY A 128 8.48 13.74 11.04
CA GLY A 128 8.32 15.07 10.45
C GLY A 128 9.21 15.36 9.25
N ARG A 129 10.15 14.46 8.90
CA ARG A 129 10.94 14.58 7.66
C ARG A 129 10.08 14.32 6.41
N GLY A 130 9.00 13.57 6.56
CA GLY A 130 8.15 13.11 5.47
C GLY A 130 8.80 12.02 4.63
N THR A 131 8.15 11.64 3.53
CA THR A 131 8.63 10.63 2.58
C THR A 131 8.75 11.22 1.19
N ARG A 132 9.80 10.77 0.47
CA ARG A 132 10.01 11.18 -0.91
C ARG A 132 9.06 10.40 -1.80
N ILE A 133 8.42 11.11 -2.72
CA ILE A 133 7.66 10.54 -3.82
C ILE A 133 8.34 10.80 -5.16
N GLU A 134 8.12 9.89 -6.08
CA GLU A 134 8.45 10.00 -7.50
C GLU A 134 7.14 10.07 -8.28
N ILE A 135 6.99 11.05 -9.16
CA ILE A 135 5.77 11.30 -9.93
C ILE A 135 6.13 11.19 -11.40
N HIS A 136 5.57 10.18 -12.07
CA HIS A 136 5.76 9.97 -13.49
C HIS A 136 4.65 10.70 -14.25
N PRO A 137 4.99 11.60 -15.19
CA PRO A 137 3.97 12.25 -15.99
C PRO A 137 3.20 11.21 -16.82
N VAL A 138 2.08 11.62 -17.42
CA VAL A 138 1.35 10.78 -18.36
C VAL A 138 2.28 10.18 -19.43
N ASN A 139 2.06 8.91 -19.77
CA ASN A 139 2.69 8.27 -20.91
C ASN A 139 2.13 8.90 -22.20
N GLN A 140 3.02 9.43 -23.03
CA GLN A 140 2.66 10.14 -24.25
C GLN A 140 2.72 9.28 -25.51
N ALA A 141 2.99 7.97 -25.40
CA ALA A 141 3.11 7.07 -26.55
C ALA A 141 1.84 7.07 -27.44
N ALA A 142 0.66 7.10 -26.82
CA ALA A 142 -0.62 7.12 -27.53
C ALA A 142 -1.16 8.54 -27.83
N VAL A 143 -0.44 9.58 -27.38
CA VAL A 143 -0.78 10.98 -27.64
C VAL A 143 -0.40 11.34 -29.06
N ASP A 144 -1.29 12.04 -29.76
CA ASP A 144 -1.08 12.53 -31.12
C ASP A 144 0.21 13.38 -31.17
N GLU A 145 1.11 13.06 -32.11
CA GLU A 145 2.50 13.57 -32.11
C GLU A 145 2.63 15.10 -31.99
N PRO A 146 1.84 15.93 -32.70
CA PRO A 146 1.92 17.40 -32.57
C PRO A 146 1.48 17.94 -31.19
N ARG A 147 0.86 17.11 -30.36
CA ARG A 147 0.32 17.47 -29.04
C ARG A 147 1.17 16.91 -27.90
N ARG A 148 2.22 16.16 -28.21
CA ARG A 148 3.18 15.68 -27.22
C ARG A 148 3.96 16.87 -26.64
N ARG A 149 4.25 16.77 -25.35
CA ARG A 149 4.92 17.77 -24.53
C ARG A 149 6.33 17.32 -24.21
N ASP A 150 7.32 17.97 -24.80
CA ASP A 150 8.73 17.63 -24.59
C ASP A 150 9.28 18.09 -23.23
N ASN A 151 8.50 18.85 -22.44
CA ASN A 151 8.93 19.39 -21.16
C ASN A 151 8.47 18.55 -19.94
N LEU A 152 7.71 17.46 -20.14
CA LEU A 152 7.28 16.60 -19.03
C LEU A 152 8.45 15.73 -18.55
N ARG A 153 8.67 15.71 -17.23
CA ARG A 153 9.80 15.01 -16.59
C ARG A 153 9.31 14.28 -15.36
N ILE A 154 10.01 13.23 -14.96
CA ILE A 154 9.77 12.65 -13.64
C ILE A 154 10.06 13.72 -12.59
N GLN A 155 9.13 13.91 -11.66
CA GLN A 155 9.29 14.81 -10.53
C GLN A 155 9.60 14.02 -9.28
N HIS A 156 10.44 14.59 -8.42
CA HIS A 156 10.64 14.07 -7.07
C HIS A 156 10.27 15.12 -6.04
N ARG A 157 9.48 14.76 -5.03
CA ARG A 157 9.07 15.69 -3.97
C ARG A 157 9.16 15.04 -2.60
N GLN A 158 9.57 15.85 -1.63
CA GLN A 158 9.62 15.46 -0.23
C GLN A 158 8.33 15.88 0.45
N VAL A 159 7.36 14.97 0.51
CA VAL A 159 6.01 15.26 1.04
C VAL A 159 5.99 15.04 2.55
N ARG A 160 5.43 15.99 3.31
CA ARG A 160 5.56 16.00 4.78
C ARG A 160 4.26 16.03 5.58
N TYR A 161 3.18 16.58 5.03
CA TYR A 161 2.01 16.97 5.83
C TYR A 161 0.74 16.17 5.53
N ILE A 162 0.63 15.54 4.36
CA ILE A 162 -0.60 14.82 3.96
C ILE A 162 -0.72 13.38 4.49
N TRP A 163 0.32 12.82 5.10
CA TRP A 163 0.41 11.36 5.24
C TRP A 163 -0.63 10.73 6.15
N ASP A 164 -1.00 11.41 7.23
CA ASP A 164 -2.00 10.88 8.16
C ASP A 164 -3.37 10.86 7.48
N ASP A 165 -3.75 11.94 6.83
CA ASP A 165 -5.02 12.10 6.10
C ASP A 165 -5.08 11.18 4.88
N ALA A 166 -3.98 11.04 4.13
CA ALA A 166 -3.92 10.17 2.95
C ALA A 166 -4.11 8.70 3.33
N VAL A 167 -3.54 8.27 4.46
CA VAL A 167 -3.73 6.92 4.98
C VAL A 167 -5.17 6.71 5.49
N ASP A 168 -5.76 7.70 6.15
CA ASP A 168 -7.15 7.61 6.60
C ASP A 168 -8.12 7.57 5.42
N ALA A 169 -7.90 8.41 4.40
CA ALA A 169 -8.65 8.42 3.16
C ALA A 169 -8.54 7.07 2.43
N LEU A 170 -7.34 6.49 2.36
CA LEU A 170 -7.15 5.15 1.79
C LEU A 170 -8.00 4.11 2.53
N VAL A 171 -7.91 4.05 3.86
CA VAL A 171 -8.65 3.06 4.66
C VAL A 171 -10.17 3.26 4.56
N ALA A 172 -10.63 4.50 4.45
CA ALA A 172 -12.03 4.84 4.26
C ALA A 172 -12.52 4.67 2.82
N SER A 173 -11.63 4.36 1.86
CA SER A 173 -11.91 4.41 0.42
C SER A 173 -12.46 5.76 -0.05
N ASP A 174 -12.01 6.84 0.59
CA ASP A 174 -12.42 8.21 0.33
C ASP A 174 -11.54 8.83 -0.77
N LEU A 175 -11.97 8.64 -2.02
CA LEU A 175 -11.27 9.19 -3.17
C LEU A 175 -11.44 10.70 -3.34
N ASP A 176 -12.40 11.33 -2.66
CA ASP A 176 -12.59 12.78 -2.74
C ASP A 176 -11.54 13.47 -1.87
N THR A 177 -11.35 13.02 -0.63
CA THR A 177 -10.22 13.47 0.21
C THR A 177 -8.87 13.17 -0.46
N MET A 178 -8.73 12.01 -1.13
CA MET A 178 -7.51 11.69 -1.87
C MET A 178 -7.26 12.64 -3.05
N GLU A 179 -8.31 13.19 -3.66
CA GLU A 179 -8.21 14.23 -4.70
C GLU A 179 -7.65 15.52 -4.12
N ASP A 180 -8.26 16.02 -3.05
CA ASP A 180 -7.84 17.26 -2.39
C ASP A 180 -6.36 17.18 -1.95
N LEU A 181 -5.96 16.06 -1.35
CA LEU A 181 -4.57 15.83 -0.93
C LEU A 181 -3.61 15.75 -2.13
N TRP A 182 -4.05 15.18 -3.26
CA TRP A 182 -3.23 15.15 -4.46
C TRP A 182 -3.06 16.55 -5.06
N ASP A 183 -4.15 17.32 -5.13
CA ASP A 183 -4.13 18.70 -5.60
C ASP A 183 -3.18 19.56 -4.76
N ASP A 184 -3.17 19.39 -3.44
CA ASP A 184 -2.22 20.04 -2.53
C ASP A 184 -0.76 19.65 -2.83
N VAL A 185 -0.50 18.37 -3.14
CA VAL A 185 0.86 17.90 -3.49
C VAL A 185 1.33 18.50 -4.81
N ILE A 186 0.48 18.53 -5.84
CA ILE A 186 0.88 19.05 -7.15
C ILE A 186 0.90 20.57 -7.19
N ALA A 187 0.14 21.27 -6.36
CA ALA A 187 0.19 22.73 -6.25
C ALA A 187 1.58 23.25 -5.87
N GLU A 188 2.39 22.45 -5.16
CA GLU A 188 3.80 22.77 -4.85
C GLU A 188 4.77 22.50 -6.03
N LEU A 189 4.30 21.94 -7.15
CA LEU A 189 5.13 21.76 -8.34
C LEU A 189 5.25 23.10 -9.09
N ASP A 190 6.45 23.69 -9.11
CA ASP A 190 6.75 24.83 -9.98
C ASP A 190 6.59 24.46 -11.47
N SER A 191 5.93 25.37 -12.21
CA SER A 191 5.55 25.31 -13.64
C SER A 191 4.67 24.13 -14.06
N ASP A 192 3.53 24.45 -14.72
CA ASP A 192 2.60 23.51 -15.34
C ASP A 192 2.12 22.37 -14.41
N TRP A 193 1.88 22.67 -13.12
CA TRP A 193 1.46 21.69 -12.11
C TRP A 193 0.33 20.77 -12.55
N GLY A 194 -0.67 21.31 -13.26
CA GLY A 194 -1.79 20.50 -13.70
C GLY A 194 -1.41 19.43 -14.74
N ALA A 195 -0.23 19.52 -15.36
CA ALA A 195 0.29 18.43 -16.19
C ALA A 195 0.47 17.11 -15.42
N TYR A 196 0.45 17.16 -14.08
CA TYR A 196 0.48 16.02 -13.17
C TYR A 196 -0.86 15.78 -12.46
N THR A 197 -1.95 16.45 -12.87
CA THR A 197 -3.31 16.05 -12.44
C THR A 197 -3.58 14.59 -12.84
N TYR A 198 -3.11 14.21 -14.04
CA TYR A 198 -3.01 12.82 -14.47
C TYR A 198 -1.55 12.40 -14.53
N VAL A 199 -1.29 11.14 -14.20
CA VAL A 199 0.05 10.55 -14.08
C VAL A 199 0.01 9.11 -14.56
N SER A 200 1.15 8.59 -14.97
CA SER A 200 1.27 7.15 -15.28
C SER A 200 1.58 6.32 -14.05
N TYR A 201 2.28 6.90 -13.07
CA TYR A 201 2.73 6.19 -11.87
C TYR A 201 3.16 7.16 -10.76
N ILE A 202 2.97 6.73 -9.51
CA ILE A 202 3.55 7.38 -8.32
C ILE A 202 4.31 6.32 -7.52
N GLY A 203 5.56 6.61 -7.19
CA GLY A 203 6.37 5.80 -6.27
C GLY A 203 6.50 6.47 -4.91
N ILE A 204 6.39 5.70 -3.82
CA ILE A 204 6.63 6.16 -2.45
C ILE A 204 7.90 5.49 -1.89
N GLY A 205 8.81 6.30 -1.33
CA GLY A 205 10.01 5.79 -0.67
C GLY A 205 11.13 5.35 -1.61
N ALA A 206 11.11 5.82 -2.87
CA ALA A 206 12.20 5.69 -3.84
C ALA A 206 13.36 6.67 -3.56
#